data_AF-A0A4Z2BJD2-F1
#
_entry.id   AF-A0A4Z2BJD2-F1
#
_cell.length_a   1.000
_cell.length_b   1.000
_cell.length_c   1.000
_cell.angle_alpha   90.00
_cell.angle_beta   90.00
_cell.angle_gamma   90.00
#
_symmetry.space_group_name_H-M   'P 1'
#
loop_
_entity.id
_entity.type
_entity.pdbx_description
1 polymer ?
#
loop_
_entity_poly.entity_id
_entity_poly.type
_entity_poly.pdbx_seq_one_letter_code
_entity_poly.pdbx_strand_id
1 'polypeptide(L)'
;MANSFTRLISGRNTAVLLASLGAGTMATGLLLSENNLAAEAKKKLYPPSSDFPDLRKHNNCMASALTPAIYSRLRDKVTPNNWTLDQCIQTGVDNPGHPFIKTVGCVAGDEESYEVFADLFDPVIKDRHNGYDPRTMIHPTDLDASKITSGMFDERYVLSSRVRTGRSIRGLSLPPACSRAERREVERVAVTALAGLKGDLAWALLQPGRHDGAGAAAAH
;
A
#
# COMPACT_ATOMS: atom_id res chain seq x y z
N MET A 1 -29.49 63.71 -37.54
CA MET A 1 -29.41 63.27 -38.94
C MET A 1 -29.10 61.79 -38.98
N ALA A 2 -29.72 61.09 -39.92
CA ALA A 2 -30.03 59.67 -39.90
C ALA A 2 -28.92 58.71 -40.36
N ASN A 3 -29.27 57.43 -40.21
CA ASN A 3 -28.75 56.20 -40.82
C ASN A 3 -27.53 55.52 -40.18
N SER A 4 -27.67 54.35 -39.53
CA SER A 4 -28.15 53.02 -39.99
C SER A 4 -26.97 52.16 -40.45
N PHE A 5 -26.57 51.17 -39.64
CA PHE A 5 -26.19 49.84 -40.12
C PHE A 5 -26.28 48.81 -38.99
N THR A 6 -27.26 47.93 -39.15
CA THR A 6 -27.53 46.72 -38.36
C THR A 6 -26.47 45.67 -38.66
N ARG A 7 -25.98 44.94 -37.64
CA ARG A 7 -25.64 43.51 -37.79
C ARG A 7 -25.91 42.74 -36.50
N LEU A 8 -26.93 41.91 -36.61
CA LEU A 8 -27.38 40.86 -35.71
C LEU A 8 -26.37 39.70 -35.78
N ILE A 9 -25.81 39.26 -34.65
CA ILE A 9 -25.24 37.91 -34.53
C ILE A 9 -25.86 37.27 -33.28
N SER A 10 -26.88 36.47 -33.57
CA SER A 10 -27.39 35.39 -32.73
C SER A 10 -26.27 34.39 -32.40
N GLY A 11 -26.22 33.90 -31.17
CA GLY A 11 -25.28 32.84 -30.79
C GLY A 11 -25.57 32.21 -29.44
N ARG A 12 -26.56 31.31 -29.43
CA ARG A 12 -26.81 30.31 -28.37
C ARG A 12 -25.48 29.66 -27.96
N ASN A 13 -25.05 29.75 -26.69
CA ASN A 13 -24.01 28.86 -26.13
C ASN A 13 -23.88 28.90 -24.59
N THR A 14 -24.97 29.09 -23.84
CA THR A 14 -24.95 29.07 -22.36
C THR A 14 -25.58 27.81 -21.73
N ALA A 15 -25.91 26.78 -22.51
CA ALA A 15 -26.65 25.61 -22.01
C ALA A 15 -25.98 24.24 -22.20
N VAL A 16 -24.68 24.16 -22.55
CA VAL A 16 -24.03 22.85 -22.85
C VAL A 16 -23.03 22.38 -21.78
N LEU A 17 -22.61 23.22 -20.84
CA LEU A 17 -21.57 22.84 -19.87
C LEU A 17 -22.05 22.09 -18.62
N LEU A 18 -23.35 21.80 -18.49
CA LEU A 18 -23.90 21.07 -17.33
C LEU A 18 -24.34 19.63 -17.62
N ALA A 19 -24.30 19.16 -18.87
CA ALA A 19 -24.78 17.81 -19.22
C ALA A 19 -23.66 16.75 -19.38
N SER A 20 -22.39 17.15 -19.47
CA SER A 20 -21.27 16.23 -19.72
C SER A 20 -20.64 15.63 -18.45
N LEU A 21 -21.00 16.11 -17.25
CA LEU A 21 -20.47 15.61 -15.98
C LEU A 21 -21.32 14.52 -15.30
N GLY A 22 -22.52 14.23 -15.83
CA GLY A 22 -23.47 13.31 -15.19
C GLY A 22 -23.47 11.88 -15.72
N ALA A 23 -23.31 11.68 -17.04
CA ALA A 23 -23.46 10.35 -17.65
C ALA A 23 -22.13 9.58 -17.75
N GLY A 24 -21.03 10.25 -18.08
CA GLY A 24 -19.73 9.58 -18.30
C GLY A 24 -19.09 9.05 -17.02
N THR A 25 -19.19 9.80 -15.92
CA THR A 25 -18.71 9.40 -14.59
C THR A 25 -19.56 8.27 -14.00
N MET A 26 -20.90 8.34 -14.14
CA MET A 26 -21.82 7.29 -13.70
C MET A 26 -21.68 6.01 -14.53
N ALA A 27 -21.58 6.12 -15.86
CA ALA A 27 -21.40 4.95 -16.73
C ALA A 27 -20.02 4.30 -16.53
N THR A 28 -18.95 5.08 -16.37
CA THR A 28 -17.62 4.53 -16.08
C THR A 28 -17.56 3.92 -14.68
N GLY A 29 -18.22 4.54 -13.69
CA GLY A 29 -18.35 3.99 -12.34
C GLY A 29 -19.14 2.67 -12.32
N LEU A 30 -20.26 2.61 -13.05
CA LEU A 30 -21.06 1.39 -13.23
C LEU A 30 -20.26 0.31 -13.95
N LEU A 31 -19.60 0.62 -15.07
CA LEU A 31 -18.80 -0.35 -15.82
C LEU A 31 -17.61 -0.91 -15.03
N LEU A 32 -16.91 -0.07 -14.26
CA LEU A 32 -15.82 -0.54 -13.39
C LEU A 32 -16.35 -1.36 -12.20
N SER A 33 -17.50 -0.99 -11.64
CA SER A 33 -18.18 -1.76 -10.59
C SER A 33 -18.66 -3.11 -11.13
N GLU A 34 -19.25 -3.15 -12.31
CA GLU A 34 -19.67 -4.38 -12.99
C GLU A 34 -18.50 -5.30 -13.29
N ASN A 35 -17.35 -4.77 -13.72
CA ASN A 35 -16.15 -5.57 -13.97
C ASN A 35 -15.58 -6.21 -12.69
N ASN A 36 -15.53 -5.47 -11.57
CA ASN A 36 -15.08 -6.02 -10.29
C ASN A 36 -16.08 -7.05 -9.74
N LEU A 37 -17.38 -6.76 -9.80
CA LEU A 37 -18.43 -7.71 -9.41
C LEU A 37 -18.41 -8.97 -10.29
N ALA A 38 -18.15 -8.83 -11.59
CA ALA A 38 -18.02 -9.95 -12.51
C ALA A 38 -16.76 -10.79 -12.24
N ALA A 39 -15.64 -10.18 -11.87
CA ALA A 39 -14.43 -10.91 -11.48
C ALA A 39 -14.66 -11.69 -10.18
N GLU A 40 -15.31 -11.08 -9.19
CA GLU A 40 -15.63 -11.72 -7.91
C GLU A 40 -16.70 -12.83 -8.06
N ALA A 41 -17.69 -12.61 -8.92
CA ALA A 41 -18.68 -13.64 -9.27
C ALA A 41 -18.06 -14.82 -10.02
N LYS A 42 -17.11 -14.57 -10.93
CA LYS A 42 -16.35 -15.63 -11.61
C LYS A 42 -15.48 -16.42 -10.64
N LYS A 43 -14.92 -15.77 -9.62
CA LYS A 43 -14.16 -16.45 -8.57
C LYS A 43 -15.06 -17.49 -7.87
N LYS A 44 -16.30 -17.15 -7.53
CA LYS A 44 -17.24 -18.10 -6.90
C LYS A 44 -17.71 -19.26 -7.80
N LEU A 45 -17.38 -19.25 -9.10
CA LEU A 45 -17.80 -20.28 -10.06
C LEU A 45 -17.01 -21.59 -9.92
N TYR A 46 -15.74 -21.51 -9.51
CA TYR A 46 -14.84 -22.67 -9.41
C TYR A 46 -14.57 -23.04 -7.95
N PRO A 47 -14.35 -24.34 -7.65
CA PRO A 47 -13.97 -24.75 -6.31
C PRO A 47 -12.61 -24.12 -5.93
N PRO A 48 -12.38 -23.78 -4.65
CA PRO A 48 -11.14 -23.12 -4.23
C PRO A 48 -9.85 -23.86 -4.61
N SER A 49 -9.90 -25.19 -4.72
CA SER A 49 -8.75 -26.01 -5.15
C SER A 49 -8.29 -25.72 -6.59
N SER A 50 -9.18 -25.21 -7.45
CA SER A 50 -8.83 -24.88 -8.85
C SER A 50 -7.97 -23.62 -8.97
N ASP A 51 -8.06 -22.72 -7.99
CA ASP A 51 -7.24 -21.49 -7.94
C ASP A 51 -6.00 -21.65 -7.02
N PHE A 52 -5.82 -22.83 -6.40
CA PHE A 52 -4.69 -23.04 -5.52
C PHE A 52 -3.36 -22.94 -6.31
N PRO A 53 -2.40 -22.10 -5.87
CA PRO A 53 -1.19 -21.85 -6.63
C PRO A 53 -0.25 -23.07 -6.64
N ASP A 54 0.46 -23.28 -7.75
CA ASP A 54 1.54 -24.26 -7.83
C ASP A 54 2.81 -23.70 -7.17
N LEU A 55 3.10 -24.17 -5.96
CA LEU A 55 4.22 -23.70 -5.13
C LEU A 55 5.36 -24.73 -5.00
N ARG A 56 5.40 -25.75 -5.86
CA ARG A 56 6.36 -26.86 -5.74
C ARG A 56 7.84 -26.45 -5.82
N LYS A 57 8.14 -25.30 -6.42
CA LYS A 57 9.50 -24.77 -6.62
C LYS A 57 9.77 -23.51 -5.80
N HIS A 58 8.93 -23.22 -4.81
CA HIS A 58 8.97 -21.96 -4.07
C HIS A 58 9.66 -22.12 -2.71
N ASN A 59 10.50 -21.15 -2.37
CA ASN A 59 11.19 -21.06 -1.10
C ASN A 59 10.95 -19.69 -0.46
N ASN A 60 9.73 -19.49 0.04
CA ASN A 60 9.34 -18.32 0.83
C ASN A 60 8.43 -18.75 2.00
N CYS A 61 8.29 -17.90 3.02
CA CYS A 61 7.52 -18.22 4.23
C CYS A 61 6.05 -18.51 3.92
N MET A 62 5.43 -17.72 3.03
CA MET A 62 4.06 -17.91 2.57
C MET A 62 3.86 -19.31 1.97
N ALA A 63 4.74 -19.74 1.06
CA ALA A 63 4.66 -21.06 0.44
C ALA A 63 4.87 -22.20 1.45
N SER A 64 5.65 -21.98 2.50
CA SER A 64 5.82 -22.96 3.59
C SER A 64 4.58 -23.07 4.48
N ALA A 65 3.81 -21.99 4.63
CA ALA A 65 2.65 -21.91 5.52
C ALA A 65 1.31 -22.20 4.82
N LEU A 66 1.21 -21.91 3.51
CA LEU A 66 -0.03 -22.05 2.76
C LEU A 66 -0.37 -23.53 2.54
N THR A 67 -1.59 -23.91 2.93
CA THR A 67 -2.14 -25.25 2.71
C THR A 67 -3.46 -25.16 1.94
N PRO A 68 -3.88 -26.22 1.23
CA PRO A 68 -5.18 -26.23 0.55
C PRO A 68 -6.35 -25.91 1.49
N ALA A 69 -6.27 -26.33 2.76
CA ALA A 69 -7.29 -26.06 3.76
C ALA A 69 -7.33 -24.57 4.17
N ILE A 70 -6.16 -23.94 4.38
CA ILE A 70 -6.08 -22.49 4.66
C ILE A 70 -6.59 -21.70 3.46
N TYR A 71 -6.12 -22.03 2.26
CA TYR A 71 -6.54 -21.34 1.04
C TYR A 71 -8.05 -21.41 0.83
N SER A 72 -8.64 -22.61 0.91
CA SER A 72 -10.09 -22.80 0.74
C SER A 72 -10.91 -21.98 1.74
N ARG A 73 -10.45 -21.86 2.99
CA ARG A 73 -11.16 -21.10 4.03
C ARG A 73 -11.03 -19.58 3.89
N LEU A 74 -9.95 -19.09 3.27
CA LEU A 74 -9.63 -17.66 3.21
C LEU A 74 -9.86 -17.04 1.83
N ARG A 75 -9.90 -17.83 0.75
CA ARG A 75 -9.95 -17.36 -0.65
C ARG A 75 -11.06 -16.36 -0.93
N ASP A 76 -12.24 -16.61 -0.37
CA ASP A 76 -13.46 -15.84 -0.62
C ASP A 76 -13.69 -14.75 0.45
N LYS A 77 -12.78 -14.61 1.42
CA LYS A 77 -12.81 -13.50 2.37
C LYS A 77 -12.20 -12.26 1.74
N VAL A 78 -12.77 -11.12 2.09
CA VAL A 78 -12.33 -9.80 1.67
C VAL A 78 -12.24 -8.88 2.88
N THR A 79 -11.29 -7.95 2.85
CA THR A 79 -11.21 -6.87 3.85
C THR A 79 -12.29 -5.82 3.56
N PRO A 80 -12.56 -4.87 4.49
CA PRO A 80 -13.50 -3.77 4.24
C PRO A 80 -13.14 -2.93 3.01
N ASN A 81 -11.87 -2.89 2.60
CA ASN A 81 -11.40 -2.16 1.42
C ASN A 81 -11.27 -3.04 0.17
N ASN A 82 -11.93 -4.21 0.14
CA ASN A 82 -11.92 -5.18 -0.96
C ASN A 82 -10.52 -5.74 -1.29
N TRP A 83 -9.66 -5.89 -0.28
CA TRP A 83 -8.40 -6.62 -0.43
C TRP A 83 -8.61 -8.12 -0.20
N THR A 84 -7.97 -8.95 -1.00
CA THR A 84 -8.20 -10.40 -1.07
C THR A 84 -6.96 -11.21 -0.72
N LEU A 85 -7.15 -12.49 -0.40
CA LEU A 85 -6.03 -13.41 -0.14
C LEU A 85 -5.06 -13.51 -1.33
N ASP A 86 -5.58 -13.59 -2.56
CA ASP A 86 -4.73 -13.74 -3.74
C ASP A 86 -3.84 -12.51 -3.93
N GLN A 87 -4.38 -11.31 -3.70
CA GLN A 87 -3.58 -10.09 -3.72
C GLN A 87 -2.51 -10.07 -2.62
N CYS A 88 -2.79 -10.63 -1.43
CA CYS A 88 -1.79 -10.79 -0.38
C CYS A 88 -0.62 -11.68 -0.82
N ILE A 89 -0.90 -12.81 -1.47
CA ILE A 89 0.10 -13.85 -1.79
C ILE A 89 0.73 -13.71 -3.17
N GLN A 90 0.18 -12.85 -4.05
CA GLN A 90 0.60 -12.72 -5.45
C GLN A 90 2.11 -12.55 -5.60
N THR A 91 2.72 -11.69 -4.78
CA THR A 91 4.17 -11.49 -4.81
C THR A 91 4.96 -12.76 -4.48
N GLY A 92 4.47 -13.64 -3.61
CA GLY A 92 5.12 -14.90 -3.30
C GLY A 92 4.87 -15.98 -4.35
N VAL A 93 3.73 -15.94 -5.04
CA VAL A 93 3.43 -16.83 -6.17
C VAL A 93 4.32 -16.49 -7.37
N ASP A 94 4.43 -15.20 -7.70
CA ASP A 94 5.21 -14.72 -8.86
C ASP A 94 6.73 -14.86 -8.64
N ASN A 95 7.17 -14.83 -7.37
CA ASN A 95 8.58 -14.86 -7.02
C ASN A 95 8.91 -16.13 -6.23
N PRO A 96 9.39 -17.20 -6.89
CA PRO A 96 9.71 -18.48 -6.24
C PRO A 96 10.82 -18.38 -5.19
N GLY A 97 11.52 -17.26 -5.13
CA GLY A 97 12.49 -16.95 -4.08
C GLY A 97 13.93 -17.18 -4.54
N HIS A 98 14.83 -17.21 -3.57
CA HIS A 98 16.27 -17.35 -3.78
C HIS A 98 16.80 -18.51 -2.93
N PRO A 99 17.72 -19.35 -3.43
CA PRO A 99 18.18 -20.54 -2.70
C PRO A 99 18.76 -20.26 -1.31
N PHE A 100 19.38 -19.10 -1.13
CA PHE A 100 20.08 -18.74 0.12
C PHE A 100 19.31 -17.79 1.04
N ILE A 101 18.25 -17.14 0.55
CA ILE A 101 17.52 -16.13 1.30
C ILE A 101 16.03 -16.42 1.17
N LYS A 102 15.44 -16.83 2.30
CA LYS A 102 14.00 -17.07 2.40
C LYS A 102 13.27 -15.74 2.53
N THR A 103 12.46 -15.40 1.52
CA THR A 103 11.62 -14.20 1.54
C THR A 103 10.29 -14.49 2.25
N VAL A 104 9.53 -13.45 2.59
CA VAL A 104 8.21 -13.63 3.24
C VAL A 104 7.17 -14.18 2.26
N GLY A 105 7.03 -13.57 1.08
CA GLY A 105 6.12 -14.06 0.03
C GLY A 105 4.66 -13.64 0.19
N CYS A 106 4.33 -12.75 1.12
CA CYS A 106 3.02 -12.10 1.18
C CYS A 106 3.12 -10.66 1.70
N VAL A 107 2.10 -9.87 1.40
CA VAL A 107 1.97 -8.46 1.83
C VAL A 107 0.56 -8.19 2.33
N ALA A 108 0.43 -7.24 3.27
CA ALA A 108 -0.87 -6.71 3.68
C ALA A 108 -1.28 -5.53 2.79
N GLY A 109 -2.56 -5.47 2.43
CA GLY A 109 -3.13 -4.36 1.67
C GLY A 109 -3.65 -3.23 2.56
N ASP A 110 -4.07 -3.58 3.77
CA ASP A 110 -4.64 -2.68 4.79
C ASP A 110 -4.40 -3.24 6.20
N GLU A 111 -4.84 -2.52 7.24
CA GLU A 111 -4.65 -2.93 8.65
C GLU A 111 -5.41 -4.24 8.93
N GLU A 112 -6.62 -4.37 8.37
CA GLU A 112 -7.56 -5.48 8.56
C GLU A 112 -7.05 -6.78 7.92
N SER A 113 -6.17 -6.71 6.92
CA SER A 113 -5.54 -7.87 6.29
C SER A 113 -4.92 -8.84 7.30
N TYR A 114 -4.32 -8.33 8.37
CA TYR A 114 -3.69 -9.15 9.41
C TYR A 114 -4.71 -9.96 10.23
N GLU A 115 -5.93 -9.45 10.38
CA GLU A 115 -7.00 -10.13 11.12
C GLU A 115 -7.80 -11.06 10.21
N VAL A 116 -8.25 -10.57 9.04
CA VAL A 116 -9.08 -11.33 8.10
C VAL A 116 -8.35 -12.58 7.59
N PHE A 117 -7.04 -12.48 7.37
CA PHE A 117 -6.18 -13.55 6.88
C PHE A 117 -5.18 -14.06 7.93
N ALA A 118 -5.48 -13.88 9.24
CA ALA A 118 -4.62 -14.29 10.36
C ALA A 118 -4.14 -15.74 10.26
N ASP A 119 -5.00 -16.65 9.79
CA ASP A 119 -4.67 -18.05 9.61
C ASP A 119 -3.52 -18.34 8.63
N LEU A 120 -3.20 -17.40 7.75
CA LEU A 120 -1.97 -17.42 6.95
C LEU A 120 -0.90 -16.52 7.55
N PHE A 121 -1.24 -15.31 8.00
CA PHE A 121 -0.25 -14.36 8.50
C PHE A 121 0.43 -14.83 9.79
N ASP A 122 -0.28 -15.43 10.74
CA ASP A 122 0.28 -15.89 12.01
C ASP A 122 1.40 -16.92 11.84
N PRO A 123 1.22 -18.03 11.09
CA PRO A 123 2.31 -18.97 10.86
C PRO A 123 3.47 -18.34 10.06
N VAL A 124 3.19 -17.42 9.13
CA VAL A 124 4.24 -16.69 8.39
C VAL A 124 5.04 -15.77 9.31
N ILE A 125 4.39 -15.04 10.22
CA ILE A 125 5.02 -14.18 11.22
C ILE A 125 5.89 -15.04 12.14
N LYS A 126 5.37 -16.17 12.61
CA LYS A 126 6.10 -17.09 13.48
C LYS A 126 7.37 -17.63 12.84
N ASP A 127 7.29 -18.04 11.57
CA ASP A 127 8.45 -18.50 10.79
C ASP A 127 9.46 -17.37 10.58
N ARG A 128 8.99 -16.18 10.17
CA ARG A 128 9.87 -15.05 9.86
C ARG A 128 10.54 -14.42 11.09
N HIS A 129 9.87 -14.47 12.24
CA HIS A 129 10.32 -13.87 13.51
C HIS A 129 10.75 -14.94 14.53
N ASN A 130 11.28 -16.06 14.04
CA ASN A 130 11.98 -17.08 14.83
C ASN A 130 11.22 -17.55 16.08
N GLY A 131 9.92 -17.82 15.94
CA GLY A 131 9.08 -18.37 17.00
C GLY A 131 8.19 -17.37 17.72
N TYR A 132 8.26 -16.07 17.39
CA TYR A 132 7.29 -15.08 17.89
C TYR A 132 5.89 -15.44 17.41
N ASP A 133 4.99 -15.78 18.35
CA ASP A 133 3.64 -16.24 18.04
C ASP A 133 2.62 -15.13 18.34
N PRO A 134 2.06 -14.44 17.32
CA PRO A 134 1.15 -13.31 17.52
C PRO A 134 -0.16 -13.69 18.24
N ARG A 135 -0.49 -14.99 18.33
CA ARG A 135 -1.71 -15.46 19.02
C ARG A 135 -1.54 -15.53 20.54
N THR A 136 -0.31 -15.65 21.01
CA THR A 136 -0.01 -15.93 22.43
C THR A 136 0.97 -14.94 23.05
N MET A 137 1.69 -14.18 22.22
CA MET A 137 2.70 -13.21 22.65
C MET A 137 2.23 -11.79 22.36
N ILE A 138 2.70 -10.85 23.18
CA ILE A 138 2.46 -9.42 23.03
C ILE A 138 3.80 -8.73 22.79
N HIS A 139 3.88 -7.88 21.76
CA HIS A 139 5.11 -7.16 21.42
C HIS A 139 5.34 -5.97 22.37
N PRO A 140 6.45 -5.91 23.12
CA PRO A 140 6.80 -4.73 23.91
C PRO A 140 7.39 -3.64 23.01
N THR A 141 6.95 -2.39 23.17
CA THR A 141 7.55 -1.21 22.52
C THR A 141 8.24 -0.34 23.57
N ASP A 142 9.52 -0.05 23.35
CA ASP A 142 10.34 0.80 24.22
C ASP A 142 11.21 1.71 23.37
N LEU A 143 10.98 3.02 23.45
CA LEU A 143 11.72 4.05 22.71
C LEU A 143 12.51 4.97 23.66
N ASP A 144 12.77 4.51 24.89
CA ASP A 144 13.60 5.22 25.85
C ASP A 144 15.09 5.01 25.55
N ALA A 145 15.68 5.97 24.84
CA ALA A 145 17.09 5.95 24.46
C ALA A 145 18.04 6.00 25.68
N SER A 146 17.59 6.46 26.86
CA SER A 146 18.43 6.56 28.05
C SER A 146 18.89 5.20 28.60
N LYS A 147 18.15 4.14 28.27
CA LYS A 147 18.50 2.74 28.63
C LYS A 147 19.74 2.23 27.88
N ILE A 148 20.15 2.90 26.81
CA ILE A 148 21.35 2.57 26.06
C ILE A 148 22.56 3.24 26.75
N THR A 149 23.32 2.46 27.51
CA THR A 149 24.44 2.95 28.32
C THR A 149 25.78 2.94 27.57
N SER A 150 25.88 2.24 26.45
CA SER A 150 27.05 2.20 25.58
C SER A 150 26.62 2.11 24.12
N GLY A 151 27.26 2.90 23.26
CA GLY A 151 26.95 2.97 21.83
C GLY A 151 28.03 3.62 20.98
N MET A 152 29.24 3.80 21.54
CA MET A 152 30.37 4.36 20.80
C MET A 152 31.21 3.23 20.23
N PHE A 153 31.30 3.18 18.90
CA PHE A 153 32.09 2.18 18.19
C PHE A 153 33.48 2.72 17.87
N ASP A 154 34.43 1.81 17.60
CA ASP A 154 35.75 2.20 17.11
C ASP A 154 35.63 2.72 15.66
N GLU A 155 35.85 4.02 15.50
CA GLU A 155 35.73 4.75 14.23
C GLU A 155 36.69 4.26 13.14
N ARG A 156 37.73 3.48 13.49
CA ARG A 156 38.61 2.83 12.50
C ARG A 156 37.90 1.74 11.70
N TYR A 157 36.83 1.18 12.25
CA TYR A 157 36.09 0.07 11.64
C TYR A 157 34.68 0.47 11.22
N VAL A 158 34.00 1.31 12.01
CA VAL A 158 32.61 1.70 11.73
C VAL A 158 32.59 3.06 11.03
N LEU A 159 32.31 3.02 9.72
CA LEU A 159 32.28 4.23 8.88
C LEU A 159 31.02 5.09 9.10
N SER A 160 29.88 4.47 9.41
CA SER A 160 28.62 5.17 9.64
C SER A 160 27.63 4.30 10.41
N SER A 161 26.75 4.94 11.17
CA SER A 161 25.67 4.30 11.92
C SER A 161 24.32 4.84 11.45
N ARG A 162 23.33 3.95 11.28
CA ARG A 162 21.99 4.33 10.83
C ARG A 162 20.91 3.51 11.52
N VAL A 163 19.88 4.21 12.02
CA VAL A 163 18.65 3.60 12.56
C VAL A 163 17.49 3.95 11.64
N ARG A 164 16.66 2.96 11.28
CA ARG A 164 15.47 3.13 10.44
C ARG A 164 14.29 2.40 11.06
N THR A 165 13.11 3.02 10.99
CA THR A 165 11.83 2.35 11.23
C THR A 165 10.78 2.78 10.20
N GLY A 166 9.63 2.10 10.17
CA GLY A 166 8.49 2.44 9.31
C GLY A 166 7.24 2.66 10.15
N ARG A 167 6.34 3.53 9.69
CA ARG A 167 5.04 3.79 10.29
C ARG A 167 3.99 3.87 9.19
N SER A 168 2.80 3.35 9.47
CA SER A 168 1.62 3.47 8.62
C SER A 168 0.59 4.36 9.32
N ILE A 169 -0.18 5.12 8.54
CA ILE A 169 -1.24 5.99 9.06
C ILE A 169 -2.55 5.20 9.03
N ARG A 170 -3.18 5.02 10.19
CA ARG A 170 -4.45 4.29 10.32
C ARG A 170 -5.54 4.92 9.45
N GLY A 171 -6.37 4.08 8.85
CA GLY A 171 -7.49 4.48 7.99
C GLY A 171 -7.10 4.76 6.54
N LEU A 172 -5.83 4.58 6.16
CA LEU A 172 -5.36 4.64 4.78
C LEU A 172 -4.77 3.29 4.40
N SER A 173 -5.14 2.77 3.23
CA SER A 173 -4.62 1.49 2.74
C SER A 173 -3.09 1.53 2.59
N LEU A 174 -2.45 0.36 2.75
CA LEU A 174 -1.01 0.20 2.58
C LEU A 174 -0.61 0.32 1.11
N PRO A 175 0.69 0.51 0.80
CA PRO A 175 1.17 0.75 -0.57
C PRO A 175 0.67 -0.24 -1.65
N PRO A 176 0.51 -1.55 -1.38
CA PRO A 176 0.00 -2.50 -2.38
C PRO A 176 -1.44 -2.23 -2.85
N ALA A 177 -2.28 -1.64 -1.99
CA ALA A 177 -3.71 -1.45 -2.26
C ALA A 177 -4.12 0.02 -2.41
N CYS A 178 -3.32 0.97 -1.88
CA CYS A 178 -3.70 2.37 -1.84
C CYS A 178 -4.00 2.97 -3.21
N SER A 179 -5.13 3.68 -3.29
CA SER A 179 -5.46 4.51 -4.43
C SER A 179 -4.51 5.72 -4.53
N ARG A 180 -4.53 6.39 -5.69
CA ARG A 180 -3.80 7.65 -5.86
C ARG A 180 -4.23 8.73 -4.87
N ALA A 181 -5.51 8.73 -4.46
CA ALA A 181 -6.03 9.69 -3.50
C ALA A 181 -5.49 9.41 -2.09
N GLU A 182 -5.57 8.16 -1.61
CA GLU A 182 -5.02 7.77 -0.32
C GLU A 182 -3.52 8.03 -0.24
N ARG A 183 -2.76 7.72 -1.30
CA ARG A 183 -1.31 7.98 -1.32
C ARG A 183 -0.97 9.47 -1.20
N ARG A 184 -1.74 10.33 -1.85
CA ARG A 184 -1.59 11.80 -1.74
C ARG A 184 -1.99 12.29 -0.35
N GLU A 185 -2.98 11.65 0.27
CA GLU A 185 -3.38 11.98 1.63
C GLU A 185 -2.31 11.58 2.66
N VAL A 186 -1.67 10.41 2.50
CA VAL A 186 -0.47 10.04 3.28
C VAL A 186 0.61 11.10 3.14
N GLU A 187 0.94 11.52 1.91
CA GLU A 187 1.92 12.58 1.66
C GLU A 187 1.53 13.88 2.38
N ARG A 188 0.29 14.34 2.20
CA ARG A 188 -0.21 15.57 2.80
C ARG A 188 -0.10 15.55 4.32
N VAL A 189 -0.55 14.47 4.96
CA VAL A 189 -0.50 14.31 6.43
C VAL A 189 0.94 14.29 6.92
N ALA A 190 1.81 13.50 6.29
CA ALA A 190 3.22 13.39 6.67
C ALA A 190 3.94 14.74 6.53
N VAL A 191 3.81 15.40 5.37
CA VAL A 191 4.41 16.72 5.10
C VAL A 191 3.94 17.77 6.08
N THR A 192 2.63 17.80 6.38
CA THR A 192 2.07 18.77 7.34
C THR A 192 2.61 18.54 8.75
N ALA A 193 2.72 17.28 9.19
CA ALA A 193 3.27 16.96 10.49
C ALA A 193 4.77 17.31 10.59
N LEU A 194 5.53 16.97 9.55
CA LEU A 194 6.96 17.29 9.48
C LEU A 194 7.19 18.81 9.48
N ALA A 195 6.30 19.60 8.85
CA ALA A 195 6.29 21.08 8.89
C ALA A 195 6.30 21.68 10.29
N GLY A 196 5.86 20.93 11.30
CA GLY A 196 5.91 21.35 12.70
C GLY A 196 7.26 21.14 13.39
N LEU A 197 8.20 20.38 12.81
CA LEU A 197 9.50 20.10 13.41
C LEU A 197 10.39 21.35 13.39
N LYS A 198 11.17 21.54 14.46
CA LYS A 198 12.00 22.72 14.71
C LYS A 198 13.40 22.31 15.15
N GLY A 199 14.33 23.28 15.17
CA GLY A 199 15.70 23.05 15.65
C GLY A 199 16.48 22.12 14.74
N ASP A 200 17.22 21.20 15.33
CA ASP A 200 18.01 20.16 14.68
C ASP A 200 17.16 19.15 13.88
N LEU A 201 15.85 19.09 14.16
CA LEU A 201 14.90 18.23 13.44
C LEU A 201 14.13 18.97 12.32
N ALA A 202 14.49 20.22 12.03
CA ALA A 202 13.88 20.95 10.92
C ALA A 202 14.04 20.17 9.61
N TRP A 203 13.00 20.20 8.78
CA TRP A 203 12.88 19.34 7.60
C TRP A 203 12.64 20.17 6.33
N ALA A 204 12.92 19.56 5.18
CA ALA A 204 12.52 20.07 3.86
C ALA A 204 12.06 18.91 2.97
N LEU A 205 11.02 19.13 2.17
CA LEU A 205 10.54 18.15 1.19
C LEU A 205 11.30 18.29 -0.12
N LEU A 206 11.81 17.17 -0.65
CA LEU A 206 12.27 17.09 -2.04
C LEU A 206 11.30 16.19 -2.80
N GLN A 207 10.49 16.76 -3.69
CA GLN A 207 9.54 15.99 -4.49
C GLN A 207 10.24 15.33 -5.69
N PRO A 208 10.15 13.99 -5.84
CA PRO A 208 10.69 13.30 -7.01
C PRO A 208 10.06 13.83 -8.30
N GLY A 209 10.89 14.27 -9.26
CA GLY A 209 10.43 14.76 -10.57
C GLY A 209 10.09 16.26 -10.66
N ARG A 210 10.21 17.01 -9.57
CA ARG A 210 10.16 18.50 -9.57
C ARG A 210 11.50 19.16 -9.21
N HIS A 211 12.53 18.36 -9.03
CA HIS A 211 13.86 18.87 -8.79
C HIS A 211 14.59 19.12 -10.10
N ASP A 212 14.72 20.39 -10.46
CA ASP A 212 15.80 20.85 -11.32
C ASP A 212 17.09 20.62 -10.51
N GLY A 213 18.11 20.00 -11.12
CA GLY A 213 19.33 19.51 -10.45
C GLY A 213 20.21 20.56 -9.75
N ALA A 214 19.71 21.76 -9.42
CA ALA A 214 20.45 22.89 -8.88
C ALA A 214 20.38 23.02 -7.34
N GLY A 215 19.54 22.24 -6.64
CA GLY A 215 19.26 22.46 -5.21
C GLY A 215 20.12 21.71 -4.18
N ALA A 216 21.06 20.86 -4.61
CA ALA A 216 21.78 19.96 -3.70
C ALA A 216 22.95 20.61 -2.91
N ALA A 217 23.15 21.93 -2.99
CA ALA A 217 24.35 22.60 -2.47
C ALA A 217 24.18 23.34 -1.13
N ALA A 218 23.04 23.27 -0.46
CA ALA A 218 22.80 24.04 0.77
C ALA A 218 22.31 23.17 1.94
N ALA A 219 23.13 22.20 2.34
CA ALA A 219 23.06 21.56 3.65
C ALA A 219 24.39 20.83 3.93
N HIS A 220 25.43 21.59 4.26
CA HIS A 220 26.62 21.12 4.95
C HIS A 220 26.88 22.05 6.14
#